data_AF-A0A8T6RGV1-F1
#
_entry.id   AF-A0A8T6RGV1-F1
#
_cell.length_a   1.000
_cell.length_b   1.000
_cell.length_c   1.000
_cell.angle_alpha   90.00
_cell.angle_beta   90.00
_cell.angle_gamma   90.00
#
_symmetry.space_group_name_H-M   'P 1'
#
loop_
_entity.id
_entity.type
_entity.pdbx_description
1 polymer ?
#
loop_
_entity_poly.entity_id
_entity_poly.type
_entity_poly.pdbx_seq_one_letter_code
_entity_poly.pdbx_strand_id
1 'polypeptide(L)'
;MIEFLKVLKEDLEGYYEGLSNQKYDFCNVMCNRMNTNAVILESKEFIFLSVILKDLTSIIDRIIDPDEQIKITNELINHLKDYLKDENIPDLGSILKLSDFFRKLISKLLYEEEKYTGNLNFTDLTIKYYLEFLVDEITNNNIIISVSAILPGVTDELQRVFKTHGLRNKHFILKYILEYSTRVFDYQRYSYYYSSKNEKNIALKDIKKLFELIKKNITTFFDSEENKYINDSLDDLFYLCKEWRFNYTRFLEISPVMKKKKKELELPEDMKEKMREIVSKGMEKELDEEV
;
A
#
# COMPACT_ATOMS: atom_id res chain seq x y z
N MET A 1 6.07 16.01 -25.79
CA MET A 1 5.18 14.94 -25.28
C MET A 1 5.82 13.56 -25.52
N ILE A 2 6.20 13.22 -26.76
CA ILE A 2 6.88 11.95 -27.10
C ILE A 2 8.19 11.75 -26.33
N GLU A 3 9.02 12.78 -26.18
CA GLU A 3 10.33 12.68 -25.49
C GLU A 3 10.22 12.38 -23.99
N PHE A 4 9.13 12.81 -23.34
CA PHE A 4 8.92 12.55 -21.91
C PHE A 4 8.33 11.16 -21.63
N LEU A 5 7.54 10.61 -22.56
CA LEU A 5 7.07 9.22 -22.47
C LEU A 5 8.22 8.22 -22.51
N LYS A 6 9.31 8.58 -23.18
CA LYS A 6 10.55 7.79 -23.21
C LYS A 6 11.05 7.48 -21.80
N VAL A 7 10.98 8.43 -20.86
CA VAL A 7 11.43 8.22 -19.47
C VAL A 7 10.64 7.11 -18.77
N LEU A 8 9.32 7.07 -18.97
CA LEU A 8 8.47 6.04 -18.38
C LEU A 8 8.68 4.66 -19.02
N LYS A 9 8.98 4.64 -20.32
CA LYS A 9 9.35 3.42 -21.04
C LYS A 9 10.71 2.90 -20.59
N GLU A 10 11.72 3.76 -20.47
CA GLU A 10 13.04 3.42 -19.91
C GLU A 10 12.90 2.88 -18.47
N ASP A 11 11.99 3.42 -17.66
CA ASP A 11 11.71 2.88 -16.33
C ASP A 11 11.08 1.48 -16.37
N LEU A 12 10.18 1.22 -17.33
CA LEU A 12 9.56 -0.09 -17.54
C LEU A 12 10.56 -1.12 -18.10
N GLU A 13 11.46 -0.70 -18.98
CA GLU A 13 12.58 -1.50 -19.48
C GLU A 13 13.53 -1.89 -18.34
N GLY A 14 13.89 -0.94 -17.48
CA GLY A 14 14.71 -1.24 -16.31
C GLY A 14 14.01 -2.18 -15.33
N TYR A 15 12.69 -2.04 -15.13
CA TYR A 15 11.91 -3.02 -14.37
C TYR A 15 11.96 -4.42 -15.02
N TYR A 16 11.77 -4.50 -16.34
CA TYR A 16 11.82 -5.75 -17.11
C TYR A 16 13.19 -6.43 -17.00
N GLU A 17 14.29 -5.67 -17.09
CA GLU A 17 15.65 -6.18 -16.91
C GLU A 17 15.88 -6.67 -15.48
N GLY A 18 15.39 -5.92 -14.48
CA GLY A 18 15.41 -6.35 -13.09
C GLY A 18 14.72 -7.69 -12.89
N LEU A 19 13.53 -7.84 -13.45
CA LEU A 19 12.72 -9.04 -13.34
C LEU A 19 13.39 -10.23 -14.05
N SER A 20 13.97 -10.00 -15.24
CA SER A 20 14.70 -11.02 -16.00
C SER A 20 15.93 -11.55 -15.25
N ASN A 21 16.55 -10.70 -14.43
CA ASN A 21 17.69 -11.05 -13.60
C ASN A 21 17.30 -11.43 -12.16
N GLN A 22 16.01 -11.60 -11.86
CA GLN A 22 15.47 -11.92 -10.52
C GLN A 22 15.93 -10.94 -9.42
N LYS A 23 16.14 -9.67 -9.77
CA LYS A 23 16.53 -8.60 -8.83
C LYS A 23 15.27 -7.89 -8.32
N TYR A 24 14.48 -8.55 -7.49
CA TYR A 24 13.17 -8.03 -7.03
C TYR A 24 13.27 -6.71 -6.25
N ASP A 25 14.34 -6.51 -5.46
CA ASP A 25 14.63 -5.22 -4.82
C ASP A 25 14.82 -4.08 -5.82
N PHE A 26 15.52 -4.36 -6.92
CA PHE A 26 15.71 -3.39 -8.01
C PHE A 26 14.40 -3.10 -8.72
N CYS A 27 13.56 -4.11 -8.96
CA CYS A 27 12.20 -3.92 -9.48
C CYS A 27 11.38 -2.96 -8.60
N ASN A 28 11.45 -3.10 -7.27
CA ASN A 28 10.78 -2.17 -6.35
C ASN A 28 11.32 -0.73 -6.48
N VAL A 29 12.63 -0.55 -6.64
CA VAL A 29 13.23 0.77 -6.94
C VAL A 29 12.67 1.33 -8.25
N MET A 30 12.63 0.53 -9.30
CA MET A 30 12.10 0.93 -10.61
C MET A 30 10.62 1.30 -10.55
N CYS A 31 9.78 0.55 -9.82
CA CYS A 31 8.38 0.92 -9.60
C CYS A 31 8.23 2.26 -8.88
N ASN A 32 9.05 2.55 -7.87
CA ASN A 32 9.00 3.84 -7.16
C ASN A 32 9.45 5.00 -8.06
N ARG A 33 10.45 4.76 -8.92
CA ARG A 33 10.93 5.72 -9.92
C ARG A 33 9.86 6.00 -10.98
N MET A 34 9.30 4.94 -11.57
CA MET A 34 8.19 5.01 -12.52
C MET A 34 6.99 5.76 -11.92
N ASN A 35 6.62 5.47 -10.68
CA ASN A 35 5.53 6.18 -10.00
C ASN A 35 5.85 7.68 -9.84
N THR A 36 7.07 8.03 -9.42
CA THR A 36 7.49 9.44 -9.30
C THR A 36 7.44 10.17 -10.65
N ASN A 37 7.99 9.55 -11.69
CA ASN A 37 8.00 10.12 -13.02
C ASN A 37 6.58 10.23 -13.58
N ALA A 38 5.71 9.26 -13.33
CA ALA A 38 4.31 9.28 -13.75
C ALA A 38 3.51 10.38 -13.02
N VAL A 39 3.80 10.67 -11.75
CA VAL A 39 3.23 11.83 -11.04
C VAL A 39 3.66 13.14 -11.71
N ILE A 40 4.94 13.28 -12.06
CA ILE A 40 5.49 14.51 -12.69
C ILE A 40 4.92 14.71 -14.09
N LEU A 41 4.76 13.63 -14.85
CA LEU A 41 4.28 13.63 -16.23
C LEU A 41 2.75 13.51 -16.34
N GLU A 42 2.04 13.48 -15.21
CA GLU A 42 0.59 13.35 -15.12
C GLU A 42 0.01 12.13 -15.86
N SER A 43 0.75 11.01 -15.90
CA SER A 43 0.26 9.76 -16.51
C SER A 43 -0.40 8.85 -15.48
N LYS A 44 -1.73 8.74 -15.57
CA LYS A 44 -2.55 7.89 -14.70
C LYS A 44 -2.32 6.41 -14.96
N GLU A 45 -2.10 6.06 -16.22
CA GLU A 45 -1.87 4.70 -16.70
C GLU A 45 -0.57 4.15 -16.13
N PHE A 46 0.53 4.91 -16.21
CA PHE A 46 1.80 4.48 -15.63
C PHE A 46 1.80 4.48 -14.10
N ILE A 47 1.01 5.36 -13.45
CA ILE A 47 0.76 5.23 -12.01
C ILE A 47 0.12 3.88 -11.72
N PHE A 48 -0.98 3.56 -12.39
CA PHE A 48 -1.71 2.32 -12.14
C PHE A 48 -0.84 1.08 -12.44
N LEU A 49 -0.12 1.08 -13.56
CA LEU A 49 0.84 0.03 -13.90
C LEU A 49 1.92 -0.11 -12.83
N SER A 50 2.58 0.97 -12.41
CA SER A 50 3.65 0.93 -11.41
C SER A 50 3.18 0.38 -10.07
N VAL A 51 1.94 0.70 -9.67
CA VAL A 51 1.31 0.24 -8.44
C VAL A 51 1.11 -1.27 -8.47
N ILE A 52 0.57 -1.79 -9.57
CA ILE A 52 0.34 -3.23 -9.76
C ILE A 52 1.67 -3.99 -9.81
N LEU A 53 2.62 -3.51 -10.61
CA LEU A 53 3.93 -4.17 -10.76
C LEU A 53 4.69 -4.28 -9.44
N LYS A 54 4.60 -3.25 -8.60
CA LYS A 54 5.20 -3.26 -7.26
C LYS A 54 4.62 -4.37 -6.38
N ASP A 55 3.31 -4.54 -6.41
CA ASP A 55 2.58 -5.55 -5.63
C ASP A 55 2.86 -6.96 -6.16
N LEU A 56 2.82 -7.14 -7.49
CA LEU A 56 3.20 -8.39 -8.15
C LEU A 56 4.63 -8.81 -7.81
N THR A 57 5.59 -7.89 -7.90
CA THR A 57 6.99 -8.15 -7.51
C THR A 57 7.08 -8.61 -6.06
N SER A 58 6.43 -7.90 -5.13
CA SER A 58 6.45 -8.26 -3.72
C SER A 58 5.82 -9.63 -3.44
N ILE A 59 4.87 -10.07 -4.26
CA ILE A 59 4.27 -11.40 -4.16
C ILE A 59 5.23 -12.46 -4.69
N ILE A 60 5.81 -12.23 -5.88
CA ILE A 60 6.75 -13.17 -6.53
C ILE A 60 7.98 -13.41 -5.65
N ASP A 61 8.53 -12.36 -5.05
CA ASP A 61 9.68 -12.41 -4.15
C ASP A 61 9.44 -13.28 -2.89
N ARG A 62 8.16 -13.48 -2.51
CA ARG A 62 7.77 -14.30 -1.35
C ARG A 62 7.52 -15.78 -1.69
N ILE A 63 7.59 -16.16 -2.97
CA ILE A 63 7.40 -17.55 -3.38
C ILE A 63 8.62 -18.36 -2.95
N ILE A 64 8.39 -19.39 -2.13
CA ILE A 64 9.46 -20.20 -1.52
C ILE A 64 10.08 -21.15 -2.54
N ASP A 65 9.27 -21.73 -3.44
CA ASP A 65 9.73 -22.64 -4.50
C ASP A 65 10.42 -21.85 -5.64
N PRO A 66 11.74 -22.01 -5.84
CA PRO A 66 12.48 -21.28 -6.87
C PRO A 66 12.03 -21.60 -8.30
N ASP A 67 11.65 -22.85 -8.59
CA ASP A 67 11.26 -23.23 -9.95
C ASP A 67 9.91 -22.61 -10.33
N GLU A 68 8.97 -22.62 -9.39
CA GLU A 68 7.68 -21.96 -9.56
C GLU A 68 7.83 -20.43 -9.60
N GLN A 69 8.73 -19.86 -8.77
CA GLN A 69 9.07 -18.43 -8.81
C GLN A 69 9.61 -18.02 -10.19
N ILE A 70 10.54 -18.78 -10.77
CA ILE A 70 11.10 -18.54 -12.10
C ILE A 70 10.01 -18.61 -13.18
N LYS A 71 9.17 -19.64 -13.13
CA LYS A 71 8.08 -19.84 -14.08
C LYS A 71 7.07 -18.68 -14.07
N ILE A 72 6.68 -18.23 -12.89
CA ILE A 72 5.80 -17.08 -12.69
C ILE A 72 6.46 -15.78 -13.16
N THR A 73 7.74 -15.59 -12.83
CA THR A 73 8.54 -14.44 -13.27
C THR A 73 8.52 -14.36 -14.80
N ASN A 74 8.74 -15.48 -15.48
CA ASN A 74 8.69 -15.56 -16.95
C ASN A 74 7.30 -15.27 -17.53
N GLU A 75 6.23 -15.66 -16.85
CA GLU A 75 4.86 -15.34 -17.25
C GLU A 75 4.60 -13.82 -17.18
N LEU A 76 5.03 -13.16 -16.11
CA LEU A 76 4.95 -11.70 -15.99
C LEU A 76 5.80 -11.00 -17.06
N ILE A 77 7.03 -11.47 -17.30
CA ILE A 77 7.91 -10.98 -18.37
C ILE A 77 7.19 -11.03 -19.73
N ASN A 78 6.48 -12.12 -20.02
CA ASN A 78 5.76 -12.27 -21.28
C ASN A 78 4.60 -11.27 -21.40
N HIS A 79 3.85 -11.01 -20.33
CA HIS A 79 2.88 -9.92 -20.30
C HIS A 79 3.53 -8.55 -20.54
N LEU A 80 4.73 -8.35 -20.01
CA LEU A 80 5.45 -7.07 -20.13
C LEU A 80 5.97 -6.76 -21.53
N LYS A 81 6.30 -7.79 -22.32
CA LYS A 81 6.81 -7.62 -23.69
C LYS A 81 5.87 -6.82 -24.59
N ASP A 82 4.57 -6.97 -24.42
CA ASP A 82 3.60 -6.26 -25.26
C ASP A 82 3.61 -4.76 -24.96
N TYR A 83 3.76 -4.37 -23.69
CA TYR A 83 3.88 -2.97 -23.29
C TYR A 83 5.20 -2.33 -23.71
N LEU A 84 6.25 -3.13 -23.92
CA LEU A 84 7.56 -2.65 -24.38
C LEU A 84 7.63 -2.49 -25.91
N LYS A 85 6.85 -3.27 -26.66
CA LYS A 85 6.80 -3.19 -28.13
C LYS A 85 5.98 -2.00 -28.63
N ASP A 86 4.93 -1.64 -27.91
CA ASP A 86 4.08 -0.51 -28.28
C ASP A 86 4.77 0.81 -27.89
N GLU A 87 4.85 1.77 -28.80
CA GLU A 87 5.35 3.11 -28.50
C GLU A 87 4.34 3.93 -27.68
N ASN A 88 3.06 3.52 -27.67
CA ASN A 88 1.99 4.21 -26.97
C ASN A 88 1.96 3.90 -25.47
N ILE A 89 1.23 4.76 -24.75
CA ILE A 89 0.90 4.55 -23.33
C ILE A 89 0.00 3.31 -23.22
N PRO A 90 0.29 2.39 -22.30
CA PRO A 90 -0.58 1.25 -22.02
C PRO A 90 -2.02 1.70 -21.73
N ASP A 91 -3.00 1.16 -22.47
CA ASP A 91 -4.40 1.44 -22.16
C ASP A 91 -4.84 0.71 -20.88
N LEU A 92 -5.87 1.26 -20.22
CA LEU A 92 -6.40 0.72 -18.98
C LEU A 92 -6.86 -0.74 -19.10
N GLY A 93 -7.48 -1.11 -20.22
CA GLY A 93 -7.97 -2.46 -20.45
C GLY A 93 -6.83 -3.47 -20.49
N SER A 94 -5.71 -3.10 -21.13
CA SER A 94 -4.49 -3.90 -21.10
C SER A 94 -3.94 -4.03 -19.68
N ILE A 95 -3.82 -2.94 -18.93
CA ILE A 95 -3.32 -2.97 -17.55
C ILE A 95 -4.22 -3.86 -16.66
N LEU A 96 -5.54 -3.80 -16.81
CA LEU A 96 -6.49 -4.62 -16.05
C LEU A 96 -6.31 -6.13 -16.28
N LYS A 97 -5.71 -6.57 -17.39
CA LYS A 97 -5.36 -8.00 -17.58
C LYS A 97 -4.33 -8.48 -16.54
N LEU A 98 -3.55 -7.58 -15.94
CA LEU A 98 -2.67 -7.93 -14.83
C LEU A 98 -3.46 -8.32 -13.57
N SER A 99 -4.74 -7.95 -13.46
CA SER A 99 -5.58 -8.41 -12.35
C SER A 99 -5.86 -9.92 -12.41
N ASP A 100 -5.95 -10.51 -13.61
CA ASP A 100 -6.06 -11.96 -13.78
C ASP A 100 -4.78 -12.66 -13.34
N PHE A 101 -3.64 -12.11 -13.73
CA PHE A 101 -2.33 -12.59 -13.30
C PHE A 101 -2.17 -12.50 -11.78
N PHE A 102 -2.60 -11.39 -11.17
CA PHE A 102 -2.62 -11.20 -9.73
C PHE A 102 -3.49 -12.23 -9.00
N ARG A 103 -4.72 -12.47 -9.49
CA ARG A 103 -5.62 -13.51 -8.94
C ARG A 103 -4.97 -14.89 -8.97
N LYS A 104 -4.33 -15.23 -10.10
CA LYS A 104 -3.59 -16.48 -10.26
C LYS A 104 -2.43 -16.59 -9.27
N LEU A 105 -1.67 -15.52 -9.08
CA LEU A 105 -0.56 -15.49 -8.13
C LEU A 105 -1.00 -15.72 -6.68
N ILE A 106 -2.05 -15.01 -6.26
CA ILE A 106 -2.60 -15.14 -4.91
C ILE A 106 -2.98 -16.58 -4.60
N SER A 107 -3.62 -17.29 -5.53
CA SER A 107 -4.00 -18.68 -5.33
C SER A 107 -2.82 -19.64 -5.10
N LYS A 108 -1.59 -19.22 -5.44
CA LYS A 108 -0.36 -19.99 -5.23
C LYS A 108 0.35 -19.65 -3.92
N LEU A 109 0.01 -18.51 -3.30
CA LEU A 109 0.54 -18.12 -1.99
C LEU A 109 -0.25 -18.70 -0.82
N LEU A 110 -1.47 -19.21 -1.06
CA LEU A 110 -2.24 -19.89 -0.03
C LEU A 110 -1.49 -21.18 0.33
N TYR A 111 -0.97 -21.22 1.55
CA TYR A 111 -0.26 -22.37 2.11
C TYR A 111 -1.12 -23.63 1.94
N GLU A 112 -0.48 -24.75 1.62
CA GLU A 112 -1.11 -26.06 1.37
C GLU A 112 -2.01 -26.56 2.54
N GLU A 113 -1.92 -25.93 3.72
CA GLU A 113 -2.73 -26.25 4.91
C GLU A 113 -4.10 -25.55 4.92
N GLU A 114 -4.26 -24.40 4.25
CA GLU A 114 -5.51 -23.63 4.23
C GLU A 114 -6.42 -24.10 3.10
N LYS A 115 -7.42 -24.94 3.43
CA LYS A 115 -8.41 -25.49 2.48
C LYS A 115 -9.47 -24.47 2.01
N TYR A 116 -9.17 -23.17 2.03
CA TYR A 116 -10.14 -22.18 1.59
C TYR A 116 -10.33 -22.23 0.08
N THR A 117 -11.59 -22.31 -0.35
CA THR A 117 -11.96 -22.16 -1.75
C THR A 117 -12.37 -20.71 -2.04
N GLY A 118 -12.16 -20.28 -3.28
CA GLY A 118 -12.61 -18.96 -3.74
C GLY A 118 -14.11 -18.78 -3.52
N ASN A 119 -14.50 -17.66 -2.88
CA ASN A 119 -15.90 -17.36 -2.57
C ASN A 119 -16.15 -15.86 -2.72
N LEU A 120 -16.45 -15.44 -3.94
CA LEU A 120 -16.68 -14.03 -4.26
C LEU A 120 -17.89 -13.42 -3.53
N ASN A 121 -18.91 -14.22 -3.20
CA ASN A 121 -20.07 -13.74 -2.44
C ASN A 121 -19.68 -13.38 -1.01
N PHE A 122 -18.80 -14.17 -0.40
CA PHE A 122 -18.25 -13.86 0.91
C PHE A 122 -17.32 -12.64 0.85
N THR A 123 -16.53 -12.50 -0.22
CA THR A 123 -15.76 -11.27 -0.48
C THR A 123 -16.66 -10.05 -0.56
N ASP A 124 -17.73 -10.09 -1.35
CA ASP A 124 -18.71 -8.98 -1.50
C ASP A 124 -19.33 -8.60 -0.16
N LEU A 125 -19.76 -9.59 0.63
CA LEU A 125 -20.34 -9.37 1.96
C LEU A 125 -19.33 -8.72 2.92
N THR A 126 -18.09 -9.20 2.91
CA THR A 126 -17.03 -8.71 3.80
C THR A 126 -16.60 -7.29 3.44
N ILE A 127 -16.48 -6.99 2.14
CA ILE A 127 -16.27 -5.61 1.66
C ILE A 127 -17.37 -4.71 2.18
N LYS A 128 -18.64 -5.09 1.97
CA LYS A 128 -19.78 -4.28 2.42
C LYS A 128 -19.67 -3.96 3.91
N TYR A 129 -19.50 -4.99 4.74
CA TYR A 129 -19.44 -4.85 6.18
C TYR A 129 -18.31 -3.92 6.65
N TYR A 130 -17.08 -4.14 6.17
CA TYR A 130 -15.93 -3.35 6.61
C TYR A 130 -15.91 -1.92 6.06
N LEU A 131 -16.44 -1.70 4.85
CA LEU A 131 -16.54 -0.33 4.32
C LEU A 131 -17.64 0.47 5.03
N GLU A 132 -18.79 -0.13 5.33
CA GLU A 132 -19.83 0.50 6.15
C GLU A 132 -19.29 0.84 7.55
N PHE A 133 -18.58 -0.09 8.19
CA PHE A 133 -17.89 0.14 9.46
C PHE A 133 -16.87 1.28 9.38
N LEU A 134 -16.03 1.33 8.33
CA LEU A 134 -15.05 2.39 8.14
C LEU A 134 -15.72 3.77 7.99
N VAL A 135 -16.81 3.86 7.23
CA VAL A 135 -17.55 5.12 7.03
C VAL A 135 -18.18 5.59 8.33
N ASP A 136 -18.76 4.68 9.12
CA ASP A 136 -19.32 4.98 10.44
C ASP A 136 -18.25 5.52 11.39
N GLU A 137 -17.11 4.84 11.50
CA GLU A 137 -15.97 5.26 12.33
C GLU A 137 -15.41 6.63 11.92
N ILE A 138 -15.34 6.91 10.61
CA ILE A 138 -14.89 8.21 10.09
C ILE A 138 -15.90 9.33 10.41
N THR A 139 -17.19 9.03 10.41
CA THR A 139 -18.25 10.04 10.48
C THR A 139 -18.67 10.34 11.91
N ASN A 140 -18.86 9.30 12.70
CA ASN A 140 -19.52 9.39 14.00
C ASN A 140 -18.54 9.33 15.17
N ASN A 141 -17.35 8.77 14.97
CA ASN A 141 -16.34 8.69 16.03
C ASN A 141 -15.31 9.81 15.90
N ASN A 142 -14.95 10.38 17.06
CA ASN A 142 -13.80 11.26 17.17
C ASN A 142 -12.53 10.42 17.04
N ILE A 143 -12.14 10.11 15.81
CA ILE A 143 -10.92 9.34 15.53
C ILE A 143 -9.73 10.02 16.22
N ILE A 144 -9.16 9.34 17.20
CA ILE A 144 -7.92 9.78 17.85
C ILE A 144 -6.78 9.50 16.87
N ILE A 145 -6.48 10.48 16.01
CA ILE A 145 -5.54 10.37 14.88
C ILE A 145 -4.17 9.81 15.29
N SER A 146 -3.69 10.13 16.50
CA SER A 146 -2.38 9.66 16.97
C SER A 146 -2.31 8.13 17.12
N VAL A 147 -3.41 7.46 17.46
CA VAL A 147 -3.44 6.01 17.73
C VAL A 147 -4.38 5.25 16.79
N SER A 148 -5.08 5.94 15.90
CA SER A 148 -6.05 5.31 15.02
C SER A 148 -5.40 4.28 14.11
N ALA A 149 -5.87 3.03 14.25
CA ALA A 149 -5.55 1.91 13.39
C ALA A 149 -6.73 1.49 12.51
N ILE A 150 -7.79 2.32 12.42
CA ILE A 150 -9.04 1.93 11.76
C ILE A 150 -8.84 1.69 10.26
N LEU A 151 -8.22 2.63 9.57
CA LEU A 151 -7.97 2.55 8.13
C LEU A 151 -6.97 1.42 7.79
N PRO A 152 -5.80 1.31 8.45
CA PRO A 152 -4.92 0.15 8.28
C PRO A 152 -5.63 -1.18 8.57
N GLY A 153 -6.35 -1.29 9.69
CA GLY A 153 -7.03 -2.53 10.08
C GLY A 153 -8.09 -2.98 9.10
N VAL A 154 -8.94 -2.07 8.61
CA VAL A 154 -9.91 -2.36 7.56
C VAL A 154 -9.21 -2.77 6.26
N THR A 155 -8.15 -2.06 5.88
CA THR A 155 -7.39 -2.38 4.66
C THR A 155 -6.76 -3.76 4.73
N ASP A 156 -6.15 -4.12 5.86
CA ASP A 156 -5.51 -5.41 6.08
C ASP A 156 -6.52 -6.56 6.08
N GLU A 157 -7.67 -6.40 6.73
CA GLU A 157 -8.74 -7.41 6.71
C GLU A 157 -9.28 -7.64 5.30
N LEU A 158 -9.49 -6.58 4.52
CA LEU A 158 -9.92 -6.74 3.12
C LEU A 158 -8.83 -7.39 2.27
N GLN A 159 -7.55 -7.04 2.47
CA GLN A 159 -6.44 -7.69 1.77
C GLN A 159 -6.35 -9.19 2.10
N ARG A 160 -6.57 -9.58 3.36
CA ARG A 160 -6.65 -10.98 3.77
C ARG A 160 -7.76 -11.69 3.00
N VAL A 161 -8.96 -11.12 2.97
CA VAL A 161 -10.11 -11.70 2.26
C VAL A 161 -9.85 -11.82 0.76
N PHE A 162 -9.24 -10.80 0.14
CA PHE A 162 -8.86 -10.84 -1.27
C PHE A 162 -7.86 -11.94 -1.58
N LYS A 163 -6.92 -12.19 -0.65
CA LYS A 163 -5.95 -13.28 -0.76
C LYS A 163 -6.61 -14.65 -0.62
N THR A 164 -7.52 -14.81 0.33
CA THR A 164 -8.12 -16.11 0.64
C THR A 164 -9.28 -16.49 -0.30
N HIS A 165 -10.15 -15.53 -0.63
CA HIS A 165 -11.41 -15.79 -1.34
C HIS A 165 -11.47 -15.21 -2.76
N GLY A 166 -10.45 -14.47 -3.17
CA GLY A 166 -10.37 -13.83 -4.47
C GLY A 166 -11.12 -12.50 -4.55
N LEU A 167 -11.03 -11.86 -5.73
CA LEU A 167 -11.49 -10.49 -5.94
C LEU A 167 -11.91 -10.22 -7.40
N ARG A 168 -12.85 -9.30 -7.62
CA ARG A 168 -13.25 -8.79 -8.96
C ARG A 168 -12.45 -7.55 -9.35
N ASN A 169 -12.55 -7.10 -10.60
CA ASN A 169 -11.80 -5.93 -11.07
C ASN A 169 -12.14 -4.66 -10.27
N LYS A 170 -13.42 -4.47 -9.92
CA LYS A 170 -13.84 -3.40 -9.01
C LYS A 170 -13.12 -3.44 -7.66
N HIS A 171 -12.96 -4.63 -7.08
CA HIS A 171 -12.28 -4.83 -5.80
C HIS A 171 -10.77 -4.59 -5.92
N PHE A 172 -10.21 -4.89 -7.09
CA PHE A 172 -8.80 -4.67 -7.38
C PHE A 172 -8.45 -3.17 -7.33
N ILE A 173 -9.30 -2.31 -7.90
CA ILE A 173 -9.13 -0.86 -7.81
C ILE A 173 -9.33 -0.38 -6.37
N LEU A 174 -10.39 -0.83 -5.69
CA LEU A 174 -10.66 -0.50 -4.30
C LEU A 174 -9.47 -0.84 -3.39
N LYS A 175 -8.84 -2.01 -3.59
CA LYS A 175 -7.64 -2.43 -2.86
C LYS A 175 -6.57 -1.34 -2.90
N TYR A 176 -6.23 -0.85 -4.10
CA TYR A 176 -5.18 0.15 -4.25
C TYR A 176 -5.58 1.52 -3.73
N ILE A 177 -6.86 1.92 -3.84
CA ILE A 177 -7.36 3.13 -3.20
C ILE A 177 -7.14 3.08 -1.68
N LEU A 178 -7.54 1.99 -1.03
CA LEU A 178 -7.39 1.84 0.42
C LEU A 178 -5.92 1.73 0.85
N GLU A 179 -5.12 0.98 0.08
CA GLU A 179 -3.69 0.81 0.36
C GLU A 179 -2.92 2.14 0.28
N TYR A 180 -3.14 2.93 -0.78
CA TYR A 180 -2.49 4.22 -0.91
C TYR A 180 -3.06 5.27 0.04
N SER A 181 -4.36 5.19 0.36
CA SER A 181 -4.94 6.01 1.43
C SER A 181 -4.27 5.73 2.78
N THR A 182 -4.03 4.46 3.10
CA THR A 182 -3.33 4.05 4.32
C THR A 182 -1.90 4.62 4.36
N ARG A 183 -1.16 4.51 3.24
CA ARG A 183 0.21 5.06 3.14
C ARG A 183 0.24 6.58 3.30
N VAL A 184 -0.72 7.30 2.71
CA VAL A 184 -0.84 8.76 2.86
C VAL A 184 -1.18 9.11 4.31
N PHE A 185 -2.15 8.42 4.90
CA PHE A 185 -2.56 8.61 6.28
C PHE A 185 -1.38 8.43 7.25
N ASP A 186 -0.56 7.40 7.06
CA ASP A 186 0.62 7.16 7.91
C ASP A 186 1.59 8.34 7.88
N TYR A 187 1.95 8.88 6.72
CA TYR A 187 2.82 10.06 6.65
C TYR A 187 2.17 11.33 7.24
N GLN A 188 0.87 11.50 7.04
CA GLN A 188 0.14 12.63 7.62
C GLN A 188 0.08 12.52 9.15
N ARG A 189 -0.07 11.30 9.71
CA ARG A 189 0.04 11.04 11.15
C ARG A 189 1.42 11.37 11.68
N TYR A 190 2.48 10.96 10.97
CA TYR A 190 3.84 11.34 11.31
C TYR A 190 3.98 12.87 11.34
N SER A 191 3.54 13.54 10.30
CA SER A 191 3.56 15.01 10.22
C SER A 191 2.82 15.62 11.40
N TYR A 192 1.60 15.16 11.72
CA TYR A 192 0.82 15.61 12.86
C TYR A 192 1.55 15.44 14.20
N TYR A 193 2.16 14.27 14.45
CA TYR A 193 2.82 13.99 15.73
C TYR A 193 4.03 14.89 15.98
N TYR A 194 4.82 15.15 14.92
CA TYR A 194 6.09 15.88 15.03
C TYR A 194 5.99 17.37 14.71
N SER A 195 4.81 17.85 14.34
CA SER A 195 4.52 19.25 14.00
C SER A 195 4.41 20.17 15.22
N SER A 196 4.74 21.45 15.02
CA SER A 196 4.36 22.53 15.95
C SER A 196 2.83 22.68 16.04
N LYS A 197 2.33 23.44 17.02
CA LYS A 197 0.88 23.63 17.24
C LYS A 197 0.17 24.17 15.98
N ASN A 198 0.80 25.06 15.21
CA ASN A 198 0.22 25.62 13.99
C ASN A 198 0.21 24.61 12.84
N GLU A 199 1.28 23.84 12.67
CA GLU A 199 1.40 22.81 11.63
C GLU A 199 0.48 21.61 11.89
N LYS A 200 0.16 21.30 13.15
CA LYS A 200 -0.85 20.28 13.50
C LYS A 200 -2.20 20.57 12.88
N ASN A 201 -2.63 21.82 12.81
CA ASN A 201 -3.91 22.18 12.19
C ASN A 201 -3.91 21.91 10.68
N ILE A 202 -2.77 22.09 10.01
CA ILE A 202 -2.60 21.78 8.58
C ILE A 202 -2.70 20.26 8.39
N ALA A 203 -1.96 19.48 9.16
CA ALA A 203 -2.02 18.02 9.10
C ALA A 203 -3.43 17.48 9.38
N LEU A 204 -4.15 18.03 10.38
CA LEU A 204 -5.54 17.68 10.64
C LEU A 204 -6.46 17.97 9.45
N LYS A 205 -6.26 19.11 8.78
CA LYS A 205 -7.04 19.47 7.59
C LYS A 205 -6.79 18.48 6.44
N ASP A 206 -5.54 18.07 6.23
CA ASP A 206 -5.20 17.13 5.16
C ASP A 206 -5.69 15.71 5.45
N ILE A 207 -5.68 15.28 6.70
CA ILE A 207 -6.29 14.01 7.13
C ILE A 207 -7.80 14.03 6.91
N LYS A 208 -8.48 15.13 7.25
CA LYS A 208 -9.92 15.27 6.99
C LYS A 208 -10.24 15.18 5.49
N LYS A 209 -9.45 15.83 4.63
CA LYS A 209 -9.62 15.72 3.17
C LYS A 209 -9.45 14.27 2.69
N LEU A 210 -8.46 13.55 3.22
CA LEU A 210 -8.25 12.15 2.88
C LEU A 210 -9.48 11.31 3.26
N PHE A 211 -10.02 11.49 4.46
CA PHE A 211 -11.22 10.79 4.90
C PHE A 211 -12.47 11.15 4.09
N GLU A 212 -12.64 12.41 3.68
CA GLU A 212 -13.72 12.77 2.73
C GLU A 212 -13.55 12.09 1.37
N LEU A 213 -12.32 11.99 0.85
CA LEU A 213 -12.03 11.26 -0.39
C LEU A 213 -12.38 9.77 -0.25
N ILE A 214 -11.96 9.14 0.85
CA ILE A 214 -12.28 7.73 1.12
C ILE A 214 -13.79 7.52 1.18
N LYS A 215 -14.52 8.36 1.94
CA LYS A 215 -15.99 8.27 2.00
C LYS A 215 -16.63 8.40 0.63
N LYS A 216 -16.25 9.41 -0.16
CA LYS A 216 -16.75 9.60 -1.52
C LYS A 216 -16.46 8.40 -2.41
N ASN A 217 -15.25 7.85 -2.34
CA ASN A 217 -14.88 6.69 -3.14
C ASN A 217 -15.69 5.45 -2.73
N ILE A 218 -15.90 5.22 -1.43
CA ILE A 218 -16.75 4.13 -0.91
C ILE A 218 -18.20 4.28 -1.36
N THR A 219 -18.79 5.49 -1.28
CA THR A 219 -20.14 5.73 -1.80
C THR A 219 -20.21 5.40 -3.29
N THR A 220 -19.23 5.86 -4.07
CA THR A 220 -19.15 5.57 -5.51
C THR A 220 -18.98 4.06 -5.78
N PHE A 221 -18.23 3.36 -4.92
CA PHE A 221 -18.08 1.90 -4.97
C PHE A 221 -19.42 1.19 -4.80
N PHE A 222 -20.34 1.64 -3.95
CA PHE A 222 -21.65 1.00 -3.82
C PHE A 222 -22.62 1.41 -4.93
N ASP A 223 -22.61 2.68 -5.33
CA ASP A 223 -23.67 3.25 -6.16
C ASP A 223 -23.41 3.16 -7.67
N SER A 224 -22.18 2.86 -8.10
CA SER A 224 -21.80 2.86 -9.52
C SER A 224 -21.56 1.48 -10.11
N GLU A 225 -21.89 1.34 -11.39
CA GLU A 225 -21.49 0.21 -12.23
C GLU A 225 -19.96 0.02 -12.23
N GLU A 226 -19.50 -1.22 -12.43
CA GLU A 226 -18.08 -1.59 -12.31
C GLU A 226 -17.16 -0.70 -13.18
N ASN A 227 -17.44 -0.58 -14.48
CA ASN A 227 -16.60 0.20 -15.40
C ASN A 227 -16.56 1.69 -15.03
N LYS A 228 -17.68 2.23 -14.54
CA LYS A 228 -17.76 3.62 -14.12
C LYS A 228 -16.91 3.84 -12.87
N TYR A 229 -17.06 2.98 -11.86
CA TYR A 229 -16.25 3.06 -10.64
C TYR A 229 -14.75 2.95 -10.94
N ILE A 230 -14.35 2.01 -11.81
CA ILE A 230 -12.95 1.83 -12.18
C ILE A 230 -12.39 3.12 -12.78
N ASN A 231 -13.07 3.70 -13.77
CA ASN A 231 -12.62 4.92 -14.43
C ASN A 231 -12.56 6.11 -13.47
N ASP A 232 -13.61 6.33 -12.69
CA ASP A 232 -13.69 7.44 -11.73
C ASP A 232 -12.61 7.32 -10.64
N SER A 233 -12.28 6.10 -10.22
CA SER A 233 -11.30 5.85 -9.16
C SER A 233 -9.84 5.97 -9.62
N LEU A 234 -9.54 5.96 -10.92
CA LEU A 234 -8.16 6.17 -11.38
C LEU A 234 -7.66 7.58 -11.05
N ASP A 235 -8.56 8.56 -11.05
CA ASP A 235 -8.23 9.94 -10.68
C ASP A 235 -7.94 10.05 -9.17
N ASP A 236 -8.76 9.36 -8.36
CA ASP A 236 -8.53 9.25 -6.92
C ASP A 236 -7.20 8.52 -6.64
N LEU A 237 -6.90 7.43 -7.34
CA LEU A 237 -5.65 6.68 -7.19
C LEU A 237 -4.43 7.52 -7.60
N PHE A 238 -4.53 8.25 -8.71
CA PHE A 238 -3.49 9.17 -9.17
C PHE A 238 -3.22 10.25 -8.11
N TYR A 239 -4.29 10.87 -7.59
CA TYR A 239 -4.19 11.85 -6.52
C TYR A 239 -3.52 11.27 -5.27
N LEU A 240 -3.95 10.08 -4.82
CA LEU A 240 -3.37 9.42 -3.66
C LEU A 240 -1.89 9.06 -3.85
N CYS A 241 -1.50 8.60 -5.05
CA CYS A 241 -0.09 8.35 -5.37
C CYS A 241 0.74 9.64 -5.33
N LYS A 242 0.21 10.73 -5.91
CA LYS A 242 0.85 12.06 -5.86
C LYS A 242 1.04 12.54 -4.42
N GLU A 243 -0.01 12.48 -3.61
CA GLU A 243 0.07 12.83 -2.19
C GLU A 243 1.06 11.93 -1.44
N TRP A 244 1.06 10.63 -1.72
CA TRP A 244 2.02 9.69 -1.12
C TRP A 244 3.47 10.07 -1.45
N ARG A 245 3.78 10.38 -2.72
CA ARG A 245 5.13 10.79 -3.14
C ARG A 245 5.56 12.10 -2.47
N PHE A 246 4.69 13.09 -2.40
CA PHE A 246 5.01 14.37 -1.76
C PHE A 246 5.17 14.24 -0.24
N ASN A 247 4.31 13.47 0.41
CA ASN A 247 4.41 13.22 1.84
C ASN A 247 5.66 12.38 2.18
N TYR A 248 6.06 11.43 1.34
CA TYR A 248 7.34 10.74 1.47
C TYR A 248 8.53 11.71 1.42
N THR A 249 8.57 12.62 0.44
CA THR A 249 9.63 13.62 0.33
C THR A 249 9.70 14.51 1.58
N ARG A 250 8.54 15.00 2.06
CA ARG A 250 8.46 15.78 3.32
C ARG A 250 8.95 14.97 4.52
N PHE A 251 8.56 13.69 4.60
CA PHE A 251 8.98 12.81 5.68
C PHE A 251 10.51 12.63 5.76
N LEU A 252 11.20 12.64 4.61
CA LEU A 252 12.67 12.59 4.57
C LEU A 252 13.33 13.83 5.22
N GLU A 253 12.64 14.97 5.29
CA GLU A 253 13.13 16.14 6.04
C GLU A 253 12.97 15.97 7.56
N ILE A 254 11.92 15.25 7.99
CA ILE A 254 11.60 15.01 9.40
C ILE A 254 12.50 13.90 9.99
N SER A 255 12.79 12.84 9.23
CA SER A 255 13.54 11.65 9.68
C SER A 255 14.93 11.95 10.30
N PRO A 256 15.76 12.86 9.75
CA PRO A 256 17.02 13.28 10.38
C PRO A 256 16.84 13.95 11.75
N VAL A 257 15.75 14.71 11.95
CA VAL A 257 15.42 15.33 13.24
C VAL A 257 15.05 14.25 14.27
N MET A 258 14.36 13.19 13.84
CA MET A 258 14.03 12.05 14.71
C MET A 258 15.26 11.28 15.17
N LYS A 259 16.26 11.06 14.30
CA LYS A 259 17.53 10.42 14.69
C LYS A 259 18.29 11.22 15.75
N LYS A 260 18.21 12.56 15.70
CA LYS A 260 18.81 13.44 16.73
C LYS A 260 18.05 13.38 18.06
N LYS A 261 16.71 13.48 18.03
CA LYS A 261 15.90 13.35 19.26
C LYS A 261 15.97 11.98 19.92
N LYS A 262 16.10 10.89 19.15
CA LYS A 262 16.33 9.55 19.71
C LYS A 262 17.68 9.43 20.40
N LYS A 263 18.74 10.07 19.89
CA LYS A 263 20.04 10.15 20.58
C LYS A 263 19.99 11.00 21.85
N GLU A 264 19.14 12.03 21.88
CA GLU A 264 18.90 12.85 23.10
C GLU A 264 18.02 12.16 24.15
N LEU A 265 17.31 11.08 23.77
CA LEU A 265 16.48 10.25 24.65
C LEU A 265 17.15 8.92 25.03
N GLU A 266 18.45 8.73 24.73
CA GLU A 266 19.19 7.64 25.35
C GLU A 266 19.30 7.94 26.84
N LEU A 267 18.50 7.21 27.63
CA LEU A 267 18.63 7.20 29.08
C LEU A 267 20.10 6.93 29.42
N PRO A 268 20.72 7.75 30.29
CA PRO A 268 22.08 7.48 30.72
C PRO A 268 22.14 6.07 31.33
N GLU A 269 23.26 5.39 31.15
CA GLU A 269 23.38 3.95 31.44
C GLU A 269 23.01 3.60 32.90
N ASP A 270 23.21 4.54 33.81
CA ASP A 270 22.82 4.45 35.22
C ASP A 270 21.29 4.34 35.42
N MET A 271 20.50 5.02 34.59
CA MET A 271 19.03 4.89 34.60
C MET A 271 18.58 3.58 33.95
N LYS A 272 19.27 3.09 32.92
CA LYS A 272 18.97 1.79 32.31
C LYS A 272 19.26 0.65 33.29
N GLU A 273 20.35 0.72 34.05
CA GLU A 273 20.65 -0.25 35.11
C GLU A 273 19.59 -0.21 36.22
N LYS A 274 19.22 0.98 36.71
CA LYS A 274 18.16 1.11 37.73
C LYS A 274 16.82 0.56 37.26
N MET A 275 16.44 0.79 36.00
CA MET A 275 15.22 0.22 35.45
C MET A 275 15.30 -1.31 35.34
N ARG A 276 16.44 -1.88 34.94
CA ARG A 276 16.63 -3.34 34.94
C ARG A 276 16.54 -3.93 36.34
N GLU A 277 17.17 -3.31 37.34
CA GLU A 277 17.06 -3.77 38.73
C GLU A 277 15.62 -3.72 39.25
N ILE A 278 14.86 -2.68 38.93
CA ILE A 278 13.46 -2.55 39.35
C ILE A 278 12.61 -3.64 38.71
N VAL A 279 12.80 -3.93 37.42
CA VAL A 279 12.07 -4.99 36.72
C VAL A 279 12.48 -6.37 37.24
N SER A 280 13.78 -6.63 37.45
CA SER A 280 14.27 -7.89 38.01
C SER A 280 13.75 -8.14 39.43
N LYS A 281 13.77 -7.13 40.30
CA LYS A 281 13.21 -7.23 41.66
C LYS A 281 11.69 -7.37 41.68
N GLY A 282 10.99 -6.83 40.68
CA GLY A 282 9.56 -7.01 40.49
C GLY A 282 9.21 -8.45 40.11
N MET A 283 9.97 -9.05 39.21
CA MET A 283 9.77 -10.44 38.77
C MET A 283 10.18 -11.47 39.85
N GLU A 284 11.23 -11.20 40.62
CA GLU A 284 11.61 -12.05 41.77
C GLU A 284 10.52 -12.07 42.86
N LYS A 285 9.85 -10.94 43.09
CA LYS A 285 8.73 -10.86 44.03
C LYS A 285 7.50 -11.64 43.60
N GLU A 286 7.18 -11.65 42.31
CA GLU A 286 6.06 -12.45 41.79
C GLU A 286 6.36 -13.96 41.84
N LEU A 287 7.63 -14.35 41.70
CA LEU A 287 8.07 -15.75 41.80
C LEU A 287 8.09 -16.27 43.25
N ASP A 288 8.39 -15.43 44.24
CA ASP A 288 8.37 -15.79 45.67
C ASP A 288 6.95 -15.79 46.28
N GLU A 289 5.96 -15.17 45.62
CA GLU A 289 4.54 -15.20 46.04
C GLU A 289 3.75 -16.40 45.45
N GLU A 290 4.33 -17.17 44.52
CA GLU A 290 3.75 -18.39 43.94
C GLU A 290 4.35 -19.71 44.50
N VAL A 291 5.06 -19.68 45.64
CA VAL A 291 5.58 -20.87 46.37
C VAL A 291 4.92 -21.06 47.74
#